data_AF-A0A9E0ISP9-F1
#
_entry.id   AF-A0A9E0ISP9-F1
#
_cell.length_a   1.000
_cell.length_b   1.000
_cell.length_c   1.000
_cell.angle_alpha   90.00
_cell.angle_beta   90.00
_cell.angle_gamma   90.00
#
_symmetry.space_group_name_H-M   'P 1'
#
loop_
_entity.id
_entity.type
_entity.pdbx_description
1 polymer ?
#
loop_
_entity_poly.entity_id
_entity_poly.type
_entity_poly.pdbx_seq_one_letter_code
_entity_poly.pdbx_strand_id
1 'polypeptide(L)'
;MTPASSIAVLVALAAGGLAGAACTGQTRSDEFVCAGPADCAGGRRCVDGFCVAGTGPADAGAGAIDARDNGRVDASVDAAPPCPGVCDRCDGDTCFLTPGLGGPDPVCPRGWACDVTCGGGATCDRPIDCAQATRCDIHCLGGGSCGGEITCGTGPCVVTCSGGGSCGGGVACGDACACDVTCVGSCAPAAQCPRDVCRTQGGGCSSAGPSVCDRCP
;
A
#
# COMPACT_ATOMS: atom_id res chain seq x y z
N MET A 1 -47.07 2.62 -10.66
CA MET A 1 -46.89 3.99 -11.20
C MET A 1 -47.26 4.97 -10.11
N THR A 2 -46.28 5.44 -9.35
CA THR A 2 -46.45 6.44 -8.28
C THR A 2 -45.33 7.47 -8.44
N PRO A 3 -45.64 8.78 -8.46
CA PRO A 3 -44.68 9.81 -8.84
C PRO A 3 -43.72 10.16 -7.71
N ALA A 4 -42.48 10.44 -8.11
CA ALA A 4 -41.37 10.88 -7.28
C ALA A 4 -41.63 12.28 -6.70
N SER A 5 -41.40 12.45 -5.39
CA SER A 5 -41.30 13.75 -4.74
C SER A 5 -39.83 14.20 -4.73
N SER A 6 -39.53 15.19 -5.57
CA SER A 6 -38.25 15.89 -5.61
C SER A 6 -38.16 16.89 -4.47
N ILE A 7 -37.33 16.61 -3.46
CA ILE A 7 -36.96 17.57 -2.42
C ILE A 7 -35.68 18.27 -2.87
N ALA A 8 -35.82 19.51 -3.33
CA ALA A 8 -34.71 20.40 -3.62
C ALA A 8 -34.14 20.97 -2.31
N VAL A 9 -32.98 20.46 -1.90
CA VAL A 9 -32.21 21.01 -0.76
C VAL A 9 -31.26 22.08 -1.30
N LEU A 10 -31.61 23.34 -1.04
CA LEU A 10 -30.74 24.51 -1.19
C LEU A 10 -29.68 24.49 -0.08
N VAL A 11 -28.45 24.06 -0.42
CA VAL A 11 -27.28 24.21 0.46
C VAL A 11 -26.63 25.56 0.15
N ALA A 12 -26.72 26.48 1.10
CA ALA A 12 -26.04 27.77 1.07
C ALA A 12 -24.52 27.55 1.21
N LEU A 13 -23.75 27.85 0.16
CA LEU A 13 -22.30 27.95 0.24
C LEU A 13 -21.93 29.21 1.06
N ALA A 14 -21.52 29.00 2.31
CA ALA A 14 -20.81 30.02 3.07
C ALA A 14 -19.33 30.01 2.64
N ALA A 15 -18.93 31.01 1.86
CA ALA A 15 -17.54 31.28 1.52
C ALA A 15 -16.79 31.82 2.75
N GLY A 16 -16.28 30.93 3.58
CA GLY A 16 -15.35 31.25 4.67
C GLY A 16 -13.93 31.40 4.13
N GLY A 17 -13.47 32.63 3.95
CA GLY A 17 -12.09 32.94 3.62
C GLY A 17 -11.14 32.61 4.78
N LEU A 18 -10.46 31.47 4.69
CA LEU A 18 -9.32 31.14 5.53
C LEU A 18 -8.08 31.87 4.98
N ALA A 19 -7.70 32.97 5.65
CA ALA A 19 -6.38 33.55 5.52
C ALA A 19 -5.36 32.54 6.08
N GLY A 20 -4.82 31.69 5.19
CA GLY A 20 -3.73 30.80 5.53
C GLY A 20 -2.51 31.63 5.91
N ALA A 21 -2.15 31.60 7.20
CA ALA A 21 -0.79 31.90 7.61
C ALA A 21 0.11 30.88 6.89
N ALA A 22 0.74 31.30 5.80
CA ALA A 22 1.81 30.54 5.20
C ALA A 22 2.92 30.46 6.24
N CYS A 23 3.02 29.33 6.93
CA CYS A 23 4.23 28.99 7.67
C CYS A 23 5.36 28.90 6.64
N THR A 24 6.04 30.01 6.38
CA THR A 24 7.34 30.02 5.72
C THR A 24 8.33 29.44 6.71
N GLY A 25 8.20 28.14 7.01
CA GLY A 25 9.20 27.40 7.74
C GLY A 25 10.44 27.41 6.89
N GLN A 26 11.37 28.32 7.18
CA GLN A 26 12.73 28.15 6.70
C GLN A 26 13.24 26.87 7.35
N THR A 27 13.26 25.78 6.61
CA THR A 27 13.90 24.51 6.99
C THR A 27 15.42 24.62 7.09
N ARG A 28 15.97 25.83 6.97
CA ARG A 28 17.41 26.09 7.04
C ARG A 28 17.75 26.41 8.49
N SER A 29 18.53 25.53 9.10
CA SER A 29 19.08 25.74 10.44
C SER A 29 20.06 26.91 10.42
N ASP A 30 19.94 27.82 11.41
CA ASP A 30 20.86 28.95 11.60
C ASP A 30 22.31 28.49 11.82
N GLU A 31 22.50 27.23 12.21
CA GLU A 31 23.82 26.62 12.42
C GLU A 31 24.66 26.52 11.14
N PHE A 32 24.05 26.67 9.96
CA PHE A 32 24.76 26.60 8.66
C PHE A 32 24.89 27.95 7.97
N VAL A 33 24.51 29.07 8.61
CA VAL A 33 24.65 30.40 8.02
C VAL A 33 26.13 30.81 8.01
N CYS A 34 26.61 31.39 6.91
CA CYS A 34 27.97 31.88 6.75
C CYS A 34 28.01 33.25 6.08
N ALA A 35 28.95 34.10 6.50
CA ALA A 35 29.29 35.35 5.83
C ALA A 35 30.47 35.17 4.86
N GLY A 36 31.32 34.18 5.09
CA GLY A 36 32.41 33.82 4.21
C GLY A 36 32.90 32.37 4.40
N PRO A 37 33.87 31.92 3.57
CA PRO A 37 34.36 30.54 3.58
C PRO A 37 34.97 30.08 4.91
N ALA A 38 35.50 31.02 5.71
CA ALA A 38 36.11 30.72 7.00
C ALA A 38 35.08 30.29 8.08
N ASP A 39 33.80 30.62 7.88
CA ASP A 39 32.73 30.28 8.82
C ASP A 39 32.28 28.81 8.68
N CYS A 40 32.68 28.14 7.60
CA CYS A 40 32.27 26.78 7.29
C CYS A 40 33.28 25.73 7.78
N ALA A 41 32.89 24.96 8.80
CA ALA A 41 33.68 23.83 9.29
C ALA A 41 33.58 22.58 8.39
N GLY A 42 34.56 21.68 8.49
CA GLY A 42 34.50 20.35 7.88
C GLY A 42 34.60 20.32 6.35
N GLY A 43 35.37 21.24 5.74
CA GLY A 43 35.57 21.27 4.28
C GLY A 43 34.34 21.70 3.48
N ARG A 44 33.36 22.32 4.15
CA ARG A 44 32.17 22.90 3.52
C ARG A 44 32.49 24.24 2.87
N ARG A 45 31.69 24.61 1.86
CA ARG A 45 31.80 25.88 1.14
C ARG A 45 30.61 26.78 1.45
N CYS A 46 30.87 28.06 1.64
CA CYS A 46 29.80 29.05 1.78
C CYS A 46 29.18 29.35 0.41
N VAL A 47 27.92 28.95 0.20
CA VAL A 47 27.17 29.18 -1.04
C VAL A 47 25.84 29.83 -0.66
N ASP A 48 25.59 31.03 -1.19
CA ASP A 48 24.39 31.82 -0.94
C ASP A 48 24.08 32.04 0.55
N GLY A 49 25.12 32.24 1.34
CA GLY A 49 25.02 32.47 2.79
C GLY A 49 24.85 31.19 3.62
N PHE A 50 25.03 30.00 3.04
CA PHE A 50 24.95 28.73 3.76
C PHE A 50 26.14 27.80 3.48
N CYS A 51 26.61 27.10 4.52
CA CYS A 51 27.65 26.09 4.43
C CYS A 51 27.13 24.79 3.81
N VAL A 52 27.41 24.58 2.53
CA VAL A 52 27.04 23.35 1.82
C VAL A 52 28.23 22.41 1.68
N ALA A 53 27.97 21.10 1.57
CA ALA A 53 29.02 20.12 1.28
C ALA A 53 29.78 20.53 0.01
N GLY A 54 31.11 20.59 0.11
CA GLY A 54 31.96 20.87 -1.05
C GLY A 54 31.77 19.81 -2.12
N THR A 55 31.75 20.21 -3.40
CA THR A 55 31.77 19.29 -4.55
C THR A 55 33.16 18.74 -4.85
N GLY A 56 34.04 18.69 -3.84
CA GLY A 56 35.17 17.79 -3.94
C GLY A 56 34.63 16.37 -4.14
N PRO A 57 35.38 15.45 -4.77
CA PRO A 57 35.04 14.04 -4.65
C PRO A 57 34.78 13.79 -3.18
N ALA A 58 33.59 13.28 -2.85
CA ALA A 58 33.29 12.90 -1.49
C ALA A 58 34.30 11.80 -1.16
N ASP A 59 35.44 12.21 -0.59
CA ASP A 59 36.33 11.35 0.15
C ASP A 59 35.52 10.97 1.38
N ALA A 60 34.57 10.05 1.18
CA ALA A 60 34.17 9.10 2.20
C ALA A 60 35.46 8.36 2.54
N GLY A 61 36.31 9.02 3.34
CA GLY A 61 37.50 8.43 3.89
C GLY A 61 37.04 7.13 4.52
N ALA A 62 37.60 6.04 4.05
CA ALA A 62 37.26 4.67 4.43
C ALA A 62 37.59 4.35 5.91
N GLY A 63 37.38 5.27 6.85
CA GLY A 63 37.91 5.15 8.20
C GLY A 63 37.42 6.11 9.27
N ALA A 64 36.28 6.79 9.12
CA ALA A 64 35.72 7.56 10.24
C ALA A 64 34.19 7.42 10.33
N ILE A 65 33.74 6.20 10.65
CA ILE A 65 32.62 6.03 11.56
C ILE A 65 33.25 5.86 12.94
N ASP A 66 33.40 6.97 13.66
CA ASP A 66 33.87 7.05 15.04
C ASP A 66 32.72 6.99 16.05
N ALA A 67 31.69 6.19 15.74
CA ALA A 67 30.87 5.57 16.77
C ALA A 67 31.72 4.52 17.49
N ARG A 68 32.61 4.97 18.39
CA ARG A 68 33.10 4.14 19.50
C ARG A 68 31.92 3.92 20.45
N ASP A 69 31.00 3.07 20.03
CA ASP A 69 30.12 2.41 20.97
C ASP A 69 30.95 1.45 21.83
N ASN A 70 30.63 1.42 23.11
CA ASN A 70 31.48 1.00 24.22
C ASN A 70 31.53 -0.54 24.35
N GLY A 71 31.82 -1.24 23.25
CA GLY A 71 31.79 -2.71 23.22
C GLY A 71 30.40 -3.29 23.54
N ARG A 72 29.34 -2.48 23.44
CA ARG A 72 28.00 -3.02 23.28
C ARG A 72 27.93 -3.45 21.83
N VAL A 73 27.57 -4.71 21.66
CA VAL A 73 27.11 -5.19 20.37
C VAL A 73 25.81 -4.45 20.17
N ASP A 74 25.86 -3.26 19.56
CA ASP A 74 24.70 -2.62 18.95
C ASP A 74 24.02 -3.76 18.20
N ALA A 75 22.82 -4.13 18.66
CA ALA A 75 22.07 -5.27 18.16
C ALA A 75 22.20 -5.27 16.65
N SER A 76 22.55 -6.42 16.08
CA SER A 76 22.63 -6.59 14.63
C SER A 76 21.48 -5.79 14.06
N VAL A 77 21.80 -4.76 13.27
CA VAL A 77 20.77 -4.09 12.50
C VAL A 77 20.21 -5.23 11.68
N ASP A 78 19.07 -5.76 12.12
CA ASP A 78 18.35 -6.85 11.49
C ASP A 78 17.83 -6.24 10.21
N ALA A 79 18.75 -6.13 9.25
CA ALA A 79 18.50 -5.53 7.97
C ALA A 79 17.35 -6.34 7.41
N ALA A 80 16.17 -5.71 7.39
CA ALA A 80 14.97 -6.35 6.89
C ALA A 80 15.32 -7.00 5.54
N PRO A 81 14.79 -8.21 5.27
CA PRO A 81 15.03 -8.89 4.01
C PRO A 81 14.83 -7.90 2.85
N PRO A 82 15.73 -7.88 1.85
CA PRO A 82 15.57 -6.95 0.74
C PRO A 82 14.20 -7.17 0.09
N CYS A 83 13.51 -6.07 -0.21
CA CYS A 83 12.19 -6.07 -0.83
C CYS A 83 12.23 -6.88 -2.15
N PRO A 84 11.31 -7.85 -2.37
CA PRO A 84 11.25 -8.59 -3.60
C PRO A 84 11.08 -7.66 -4.80
N GLY A 85 11.78 -7.95 -5.91
CA GLY A 85 11.76 -7.08 -7.09
C GLY A 85 10.42 -6.96 -7.82
N VAL A 86 9.41 -7.74 -7.42
CA VAL A 86 8.04 -7.64 -7.94
C VAL A 86 7.21 -6.58 -7.19
N CYS A 87 7.63 -6.18 -5.99
CA CYS A 87 6.91 -5.21 -5.16
C CYS A 87 7.26 -3.76 -5.55
N ASP A 88 6.29 -2.86 -5.54
CA ASP A 88 6.56 -1.43 -5.74
C ASP A 88 7.24 -0.81 -4.52
N ARG A 89 6.84 -1.28 -3.33
CA ARG A 89 7.44 -0.96 -2.03
C ARG A 89 7.18 -2.10 -1.05
N CYS A 90 7.97 -2.15 0.02
CA CYS A 90 7.76 -3.07 1.13
C CYS A 90 7.77 -2.33 2.47
N ASP A 91 7.03 -2.86 3.44
CA ASP A 91 7.09 -2.48 4.84
C ASP A 91 7.14 -3.77 5.68
N GLY A 92 8.27 -4.03 6.35
CA GLY A 92 8.52 -5.32 7.00
C GLY A 92 8.45 -6.50 6.01
N ASP A 93 7.49 -7.40 6.24
CA ASP A 93 7.18 -8.59 5.43
C ASP A 93 5.97 -8.39 4.49
N THR A 94 5.52 -7.15 4.32
CA THR A 94 4.39 -6.80 3.44
C THR A 94 4.89 -6.20 2.13
N CYS A 95 4.50 -6.82 1.02
CA CYS A 95 4.72 -6.38 -0.35
C CYS A 95 3.51 -5.57 -0.82
N PHE A 96 3.72 -4.31 -1.24
CA PHE A 96 2.66 -3.48 -1.79
C PHE A 96 2.76 -3.43 -3.32
N LEU A 97 1.65 -3.74 -3.99
CA LEU A 97 1.49 -3.73 -5.44
C LEU A 97 0.40 -2.71 -5.82
N THR A 98 0.73 -1.80 -6.73
CA THR A 98 -0.18 -0.80 -7.29
C THR A 98 -0.15 -0.90 -8.82
N PRO A 99 -0.70 -1.98 -9.41
CA PRO A 99 -0.55 -2.24 -10.84
C PRO A 99 -1.13 -1.11 -11.69
N GLY A 100 -0.37 -0.70 -12.70
CA GLY A 100 -0.83 0.25 -13.72
C GLY A 100 -1.48 -0.44 -14.91
N LEU A 101 -2.20 0.34 -15.73
CA LEU A 101 -2.74 -0.14 -17.00
C LEU A 101 -1.60 -0.70 -17.89
N GLY A 102 -1.74 -1.95 -18.32
CA GLY A 102 -0.75 -2.63 -19.16
C GLY A 102 0.49 -3.15 -18.42
N GLY A 103 0.47 -3.16 -17.09
CA GLY A 103 1.51 -3.79 -16.28
C GLY A 103 1.53 -5.33 -16.40
N PRO A 104 2.58 -5.98 -15.88
CA PRO A 104 2.57 -7.43 -15.70
C PRO A 104 1.47 -7.86 -14.72
N ASP A 105 1.15 -9.14 -14.74
CA ASP A 105 0.14 -9.73 -13.84
C ASP A 105 0.66 -9.60 -12.40
N PRO A 106 -0.15 -9.10 -11.45
CA PRO A 106 0.28 -8.99 -10.05
C PRO A 106 0.40 -10.38 -9.42
N VAL A 107 1.64 -10.79 -9.17
CA VAL A 107 1.98 -12.06 -8.51
C VAL A 107 2.63 -11.75 -7.16
N CYS A 108 2.01 -12.22 -6.09
CA CYS A 108 2.50 -12.01 -4.74
C CYS A 108 3.70 -12.93 -4.44
N PRO A 109 4.80 -12.41 -3.85
CA PRO A 109 5.97 -13.21 -3.51
C PRO A 109 5.65 -14.34 -2.53
N ARG A 110 6.37 -15.46 -2.68
CA ARG A 110 6.28 -16.57 -1.73
C ARG A 110 6.76 -16.14 -0.35
N GLY A 111 5.95 -16.40 0.68
CA GLY A 111 6.32 -16.16 2.08
C GLY A 111 6.10 -14.72 2.56
N TRP A 112 5.49 -13.86 1.74
CA TRP A 112 5.22 -12.46 2.07
C TRP A 112 3.73 -12.21 2.24
N ALA A 113 3.38 -11.24 3.09
CA ALA A 113 2.06 -10.62 3.04
C ALA A 113 1.99 -9.73 1.79
N CYS A 114 0.83 -9.65 1.16
CA CYS A 114 0.66 -8.95 -0.10
C CYS A 114 -0.55 -8.02 -0.03
N ASP A 115 -0.33 -6.73 -0.26
CA ASP A 115 -1.37 -5.71 -0.40
C ASP A 115 -1.42 -5.27 -1.87
N VAL A 116 -2.55 -5.53 -2.52
CA VAL A 116 -2.76 -5.18 -3.94
C VAL A 116 -3.84 -4.14 -4.05
N THR A 117 -3.49 -2.94 -4.51
CA THR A 117 -4.42 -1.83 -4.69
C THR A 117 -4.63 -1.51 -6.16
N CYS A 118 -5.84 -1.81 -6.66
CA CYS A 118 -6.28 -1.55 -8.04
C CYS A 118 -7.20 -0.32 -8.08
N GLY A 119 -6.58 0.87 -8.15
CA GLY A 119 -7.27 2.15 -8.02
C GLY A 119 -8.06 2.60 -9.25
N GLY A 120 -7.58 2.29 -10.46
CA GLY A 120 -8.16 2.73 -11.72
C GLY A 120 -9.19 1.75 -12.29
N GLY A 121 -10.06 2.22 -13.18
CA GLY A 121 -10.89 1.30 -13.97
C GLY A 121 -10.02 0.37 -14.82
N ALA A 122 -10.25 -0.94 -14.78
CA ALA A 122 -9.48 -1.95 -15.50
C ALA A 122 -7.95 -1.95 -15.26
N THR A 123 -7.45 -1.46 -14.11
CA THR A 123 -5.99 -1.44 -13.84
C THR A 123 -5.38 -2.81 -13.57
N CYS A 124 -6.16 -3.74 -13.02
CA CYS A 124 -5.81 -5.14 -12.77
C CYS A 124 -6.78 -6.05 -13.53
N ASP A 125 -6.96 -5.78 -14.83
CA ASP A 125 -7.82 -6.58 -15.71
C ASP A 125 -7.30 -8.01 -15.93
N ARG A 126 -6.07 -8.28 -15.50
CA ARG A 126 -5.39 -9.58 -15.56
C ARG A 126 -5.51 -10.33 -14.22
N PRO A 127 -5.27 -11.65 -14.19
CA PRO A 127 -5.39 -12.43 -12.96
C PRO A 127 -4.47 -11.92 -11.85
N ILE A 128 -4.94 -11.97 -10.61
CA ILE A 128 -4.16 -11.67 -9.40
C ILE A 128 -3.83 -13.00 -8.71
N ASP A 129 -2.54 -13.30 -8.56
CA ASP A 129 -2.09 -14.58 -7.99
C ASP A 129 -1.47 -14.36 -6.59
N CYS A 130 -2.20 -14.77 -5.57
CA CYS A 130 -1.74 -14.81 -4.18
C CYS A 130 -1.42 -16.23 -3.70
N ALA A 131 -1.31 -17.23 -4.58
CA ALA A 131 -1.25 -18.65 -4.18
C ALA A 131 -0.08 -18.97 -3.22
N GLN A 132 1.00 -18.21 -3.28
CA GLN A 132 2.21 -18.40 -2.49
C GLN A 132 2.37 -17.39 -1.32
N ALA A 133 1.45 -16.42 -1.20
CA ALA A 133 1.49 -15.39 -0.17
C ALA A 133 1.11 -15.97 1.21
N THR A 134 1.67 -15.42 2.29
CA THR A 134 1.27 -15.77 3.66
C THR A 134 -0.05 -15.11 4.05
N ARG A 135 -0.37 -13.97 3.41
CA ARG A 135 -1.61 -13.19 3.54
C ARG A 135 -1.84 -12.39 2.26
N CYS A 136 -3.09 -12.24 1.83
CA CYS A 136 -3.42 -11.37 0.71
C CYS A 136 -4.55 -10.40 1.06
N ASP A 137 -4.32 -9.10 0.90
CA ASP A 137 -5.31 -8.04 1.01
C ASP A 137 -5.44 -7.36 -0.36
N ILE A 138 -6.64 -7.39 -0.95
CA ILE A 138 -6.88 -6.92 -2.33
C ILE A 138 -7.97 -5.85 -2.30
N HIS A 139 -7.65 -4.69 -2.88
CA HIS A 139 -8.51 -3.52 -2.95
C HIS A 139 -8.84 -3.16 -4.39
N CYS A 140 -10.00 -3.61 -4.87
CA CYS A 140 -10.51 -3.36 -6.21
C CYS A 140 -11.43 -2.12 -6.20
N LEU A 141 -10.82 -0.93 -6.29
CA LEU A 141 -11.51 0.34 -6.07
C LEU A 141 -12.20 0.89 -7.32
N GLY A 142 -11.56 0.80 -8.48
CA GLY A 142 -12.11 1.24 -9.76
C GLY A 142 -13.14 0.27 -10.34
N GLY A 143 -14.03 0.74 -11.22
CA GLY A 143 -14.98 -0.13 -11.93
C GLY A 143 -14.25 -1.13 -12.85
N GLY A 144 -14.56 -2.43 -12.73
CA GLY A 144 -13.81 -3.49 -13.44
C GLY A 144 -12.32 -3.55 -13.10
N SER A 145 -11.88 -2.96 -11.97
CA SER A 145 -10.47 -2.87 -11.61
C SER A 145 -9.78 -4.21 -11.49
N CYS A 146 -10.42 -5.24 -10.92
CA CYS A 146 -9.94 -6.63 -10.88
C CYS A 146 -10.78 -7.48 -11.83
N GLY A 147 -10.68 -7.17 -13.13
CA GLY A 147 -11.43 -7.85 -14.19
C GLY A 147 -11.02 -9.31 -14.37
N GLY A 148 -9.78 -9.66 -14.00
CA GLY A 148 -9.27 -11.03 -13.99
C GLY A 148 -9.72 -11.83 -12.77
N GLU A 149 -9.47 -13.13 -12.80
CA GLU A 149 -9.69 -14.01 -11.65
C GLU A 149 -8.71 -13.66 -10.52
N ILE A 150 -9.21 -13.63 -9.29
CA ILE A 150 -8.40 -13.46 -8.08
C ILE A 150 -8.19 -14.84 -7.46
N THR A 151 -6.95 -15.29 -7.37
CA THR A 151 -6.59 -16.59 -6.76
C THR A 151 -5.97 -16.37 -5.39
N CYS A 152 -6.68 -16.75 -4.34
CA CYS A 152 -6.15 -16.76 -2.97
C CYS A 152 -5.26 -17.98 -2.72
N GLY A 153 -4.24 -17.82 -1.88
CA GLY A 153 -3.41 -18.92 -1.39
C GLY A 153 -4.00 -19.62 -0.16
N THR A 154 -3.16 -20.29 0.62
CA THR A 154 -3.58 -21.02 1.83
C THR A 154 -3.76 -20.12 3.06
N GLY A 155 -3.20 -18.90 3.03
CA GLY A 155 -3.30 -17.91 4.11
C GLY A 155 -4.66 -17.17 4.14
N PRO A 156 -4.82 -16.21 5.08
CA PRO A 156 -5.97 -15.32 5.08
C PRO A 156 -6.01 -14.45 3.82
N CYS A 157 -7.17 -14.38 3.21
CA CYS A 157 -7.44 -13.62 2.00
C CYS A 157 -8.59 -12.64 2.22
N VAL A 158 -8.34 -11.35 2.07
CA VAL A 158 -9.36 -10.29 2.15
C VAL A 158 -9.47 -9.63 0.80
N VAL A 159 -10.68 -9.65 0.22
CA VAL A 159 -10.96 -9.04 -1.08
C VAL A 159 -12.09 -8.03 -0.94
N THR A 160 -11.78 -6.77 -1.27
CA THR A 160 -12.74 -5.66 -1.23
C THR A 160 -13.03 -5.19 -2.65
N CYS A 161 -14.25 -5.45 -3.12
CA CYS A 161 -14.75 -5.06 -4.44
C CYS A 161 -15.73 -3.89 -4.29
N SER A 162 -15.22 -2.65 -4.30
CA SER A 162 -16.05 -1.46 -4.09
C SER A 162 -16.57 -0.81 -5.37
N GLY A 163 -15.86 -0.96 -6.50
CA GLY A 163 -16.35 -0.47 -7.78
C GLY A 163 -17.38 -1.40 -8.44
N GLY A 164 -18.12 -0.86 -9.40
CA GLY A 164 -19.08 -1.64 -10.19
C GLY A 164 -18.36 -2.71 -11.03
N GLY A 165 -18.70 -3.98 -10.83
CA GLY A 165 -18.09 -5.10 -11.55
C GLY A 165 -16.60 -5.29 -11.27
N SER A 166 -16.07 -4.72 -10.18
CA SER A 166 -14.63 -4.73 -9.89
C SER A 166 -14.04 -6.11 -9.71
N CYS A 167 -14.83 -7.12 -9.40
CA CYS A 167 -14.41 -8.52 -9.27
C CYS A 167 -15.15 -9.39 -10.29
N GLY A 168 -15.22 -8.92 -11.53
CA GLY A 168 -15.95 -9.55 -12.63
C GLY A 168 -15.33 -10.87 -13.11
N GLY A 169 -14.05 -11.10 -12.82
CA GLY A 169 -13.38 -12.38 -13.09
C GLY A 169 -13.67 -13.45 -12.04
N GLY A 170 -14.28 -13.08 -10.91
CA GLY A 170 -14.52 -13.96 -9.77
C GLY A 170 -13.36 -13.99 -8.77
N VAL A 171 -13.66 -14.55 -7.59
CA VAL A 171 -12.68 -14.77 -6.53
C VAL A 171 -12.62 -16.26 -6.23
N ALA A 172 -11.47 -16.86 -6.48
CA ALA A 172 -11.16 -18.24 -6.14
C ALA A 172 -10.44 -18.28 -4.79
N CYS A 173 -11.20 -18.51 -3.70
CA CYS A 173 -10.60 -18.59 -2.37
C CYS A 173 -9.75 -19.86 -2.19
N GLY A 174 -9.97 -20.90 -3.01
CA GLY A 174 -9.19 -22.14 -2.97
C GLY A 174 -9.12 -22.76 -1.57
N ASP A 175 -7.88 -23.03 -1.14
CA ASP A 175 -7.55 -23.60 0.17
C ASP A 175 -7.28 -22.53 1.25
N ALA A 176 -7.70 -21.28 1.04
CA ALA A 176 -7.53 -20.21 2.02
C ALA A 176 -8.17 -20.60 3.35
N CYS A 177 -7.39 -20.50 4.43
CA CYS A 177 -7.86 -20.78 5.77
C CYS A 177 -8.90 -19.77 6.28
N ALA A 178 -8.88 -18.55 5.72
CA ALA A 178 -9.88 -17.52 5.91
C ALA A 178 -10.07 -16.76 4.60
N CYS A 179 -11.31 -16.58 4.15
CA CYS A 179 -11.61 -15.80 2.95
C CYS A 179 -12.77 -14.84 3.22
N ASP A 180 -12.47 -13.55 3.21
CA ASP A 180 -13.43 -12.46 3.38
C ASP A 180 -13.55 -11.69 2.07
N VAL A 181 -14.66 -11.88 1.38
CA VAL A 181 -14.96 -11.20 0.11
C VAL A 181 -16.14 -10.27 0.33
N THR A 182 -15.89 -8.97 0.24
CA THR A 182 -16.90 -7.92 0.37
C THR A 182 -17.16 -7.29 -0.98
N CYS A 183 -18.41 -7.36 -1.44
CA CYS A 183 -18.84 -6.78 -2.72
C CYS A 183 -19.92 -5.72 -2.44
N VAL A 184 -19.68 -4.46 -2.84
CA VAL A 184 -20.68 -3.37 -2.70
C VAL A 184 -21.71 -3.41 -3.84
N GLY A 185 -21.39 -4.06 -4.95
CA GLY A 185 -22.29 -4.31 -6.09
C GLY A 185 -22.48 -5.81 -6.34
N SER A 186 -21.95 -6.32 -7.46
CA SER A 186 -21.98 -7.74 -7.80
C SER A 186 -20.58 -8.33 -7.92
N CYS A 187 -20.32 -9.41 -7.20
CA CYS A 187 -19.30 -10.39 -7.55
C CYS A 187 -19.96 -11.40 -8.50
N ALA A 188 -19.80 -11.16 -9.80
CA ALA A 188 -20.32 -12.02 -10.85
C ALA A 188 -19.13 -12.42 -11.73
N PRO A 189 -18.70 -13.71 -11.73
CA PRO A 189 -19.33 -14.83 -11.01
C PRO A 189 -19.18 -14.72 -9.48
N ALA A 190 -20.05 -15.45 -8.75
CA ALA A 190 -19.99 -15.48 -7.29
C ALA A 190 -18.65 -16.04 -6.80
N ALA A 191 -18.16 -15.55 -5.67
CA ALA A 191 -16.93 -16.04 -5.07
C ALA A 191 -17.01 -17.55 -4.77
N GLN A 192 -15.93 -18.26 -5.09
CA GLN A 192 -15.76 -19.68 -4.81
C GLN A 192 -15.18 -19.80 -3.39
N CYS A 193 -16.06 -19.85 -2.39
CA CYS A 193 -15.65 -19.96 -0.99
C CYS A 193 -15.10 -21.37 -0.66
N PRO A 194 -14.16 -21.50 0.29
CA PRO A 194 -13.54 -22.80 0.62
C PRO A 194 -14.55 -23.84 1.13
N ARG A 195 -15.63 -23.37 1.76
CA ARG A 195 -16.74 -24.19 2.23
C ARG A 195 -18.06 -23.44 2.04
N ASP A 196 -19.13 -24.17 1.75
CA ASP A 196 -20.47 -23.58 1.59
C ASP A 196 -20.95 -22.82 2.84
N VAL A 197 -20.50 -23.24 4.03
CA VAL A 197 -20.84 -22.59 5.30
C VAL A 197 -20.23 -21.18 5.47
N CYS A 198 -19.19 -20.86 4.70
CA CYS A 198 -18.53 -19.54 4.73
C CYS A 198 -19.15 -18.57 3.72
N ARG A 199 -20.15 -18.99 2.96
CA ARG A 199 -20.78 -18.18 1.92
C ARG A 199 -21.77 -17.19 2.52
N THR A 200 -21.70 -15.93 2.10
CA THR A 200 -22.66 -14.89 2.54
C THR A 200 -23.79 -14.69 1.53
N GLN A 201 -24.95 -14.22 2.00
CA GLN A 201 -26.01 -13.74 1.10
C GLN A 201 -25.48 -12.51 0.36
N GLY A 202 -25.32 -12.62 -0.97
CA GLY A 202 -24.69 -11.55 -1.79
C GLY A 202 -23.54 -12.04 -2.67
N GLY A 203 -23.16 -13.32 -2.59
CA GLY A 203 -22.16 -13.91 -3.48
C GLY A 203 -20.70 -13.70 -3.04
N GLY A 204 -20.49 -13.20 -1.82
CA GLY A 204 -19.19 -13.13 -1.16
C GLY A 204 -18.94 -14.31 -0.21
N CYS A 205 -17.79 -14.23 0.47
CA CYS A 205 -17.38 -15.15 1.53
C CYS A 205 -17.14 -14.35 2.81
N SER A 206 -17.36 -14.95 3.97
CA SER A 206 -16.94 -14.34 5.24
C SER A 206 -16.41 -15.39 6.21
N SER A 207 -15.26 -15.09 6.81
CA SER A 207 -14.66 -15.86 7.89
C SER A 207 -15.38 -15.62 9.22
N ALA A 208 -16.12 -14.51 9.38
CA ALA A 208 -16.85 -14.14 10.59
C ALA A 208 -18.10 -15.02 10.89
N GLY A 209 -18.37 -16.04 10.06
CA GLY A 209 -19.42 -17.03 10.26
C GLY A 209 -19.14 -17.99 11.43
N PRO A 210 -19.97 -19.04 11.64
CA PRO A 210 -19.75 -19.99 12.73
C PRO A 210 -18.34 -20.59 12.64
N SER A 211 -17.56 -20.42 13.72
CA SER A 211 -16.16 -20.75 14.10
C SER A 211 -15.28 -21.77 13.33
N VAL A 212 -15.54 -22.03 12.05
CA VAL A 212 -14.81 -23.01 11.22
C VAL A 212 -14.24 -22.40 9.94
N CYS A 213 -14.45 -21.11 9.69
CA CYS A 213 -14.05 -20.39 8.48
C CYS A 213 -12.85 -19.45 8.69
N ASP A 214 -12.30 -19.41 9.91
CA ASP A 214 -11.26 -18.47 10.38
C ASP A 214 -10.04 -19.20 10.98
N ARG A 215 -9.94 -20.52 10.82
CA ARG A 215 -8.86 -21.32 11.44
C ARG A 215 -7.76 -21.62 10.43
N CYS A 216 -6.71 -20.82 10.48
CA CYS A 216 -5.43 -21.10 9.83
C CYS A 216 -4.60 -22.09 10.65
N PRO A 217 -4.03 -23.14 10.02
CA PRO A 217 -3.14 -24.09 10.70
C PRO A 217 -1.83 -23.44 11.16
#